data_AF-A0A485N9U3-F1
#
_entry.id   AF-A0A485N9U3-F1
#
_cell.length_a   1.000
_cell.length_b   1.000
_cell.length_c   1.000
_cell.angle_alpha   90.00
_cell.angle_beta   90.00
_cell.angle_gamma   90.00
#
_symmetry.space_group_name_H-M   'P 1'
#
loop_
_entity.id
_entity.type
_entity.pdbx_description
1 polymer ?
#
loop_
_entity_poly.entity_id
_entity_poly.type
_entity_poly.pdbx_seq_one_letter_code
_entity_poly.pdbx_strand_id
1 'polypeptide(L)'
;MLPGGLLVLGVFIITTLEMGNDFQNALRRLVFAMEKSMNKRRLWNFTEEEVSERVTLHVCSSTKKIFCRTYDIHDPKSSAKPADWKYQNGLSTSWLSLECTVHINIHIPLSTTSVSYTLEKNTKNGLVRWAKQIENGVYLINGQVKDEDCDLLEGQKKSSRGNVQATSHCFDVKVLTHLLLNSDRRSTATVQICSGSVNLKGAVKCRAYIHSSKPKVKDAVQAMKRDILNTVADRCEILFEDLLLNEVPEKKILKKSFTSSLTEFLSPFRDPL
;
A
#
# COMPACT_ATOMS: atom_id res chain seq x y z
N MET A 1 2.19 0.92 12.75
CA MET A 1 2.13 1.00 11.28
C MET A 1 0.80 1.62 10.91
N LEU A 2 0.78 2.63 10.04
CA LEU A 2 -0.48 3.13 9.47
C LEU A 2 -1.05 2.08 8.49
N PRO A 3 -2.37 2.06 8.23
CA PRO A 3 -3.04 1.02 7.46
C PRO A 3 -2.50 0.82 6.03
N GLY A 4 -1.80 1.80 5.45
CA GLY A 4 -1.35 1.75 4.06
C GLY A 4 -0.41 0.59 3.72
N GLY A 5 0.36 0.09 4.69
CA GLY A 5 1.22 -1.08 4.50
C GLY A 5 0.51 -2.43 4.63
N LEU A 6 -0.81 -2.46 4.82
CA LEU A 6 -1.58 -3.69 5.03
C LEU A 6 -2.27 -4.13 3.73
N LEU A 7 -2.03 -5.38 3.35
CA LEU A 7 -2.84 -6.08 2.35
C LEU A 7 -3.83 -6.98 3.07
N VAL A 8 -5.11 -6.82 2.79
CA VAL A 8 -6.12 -7.70 3.37
C VAL A 8 -6.29 -8.93 2.50
N LEU A 9 -5.90 -10.06 3.06
CA LEU A 9 -5.94 -11.36 2.38
C LEU A 9 -7.34 -11.99 2.43
N GLY A 10 -8.18 -11.55 3.37
CA GLY A 10 -9.48 -12.17 3.60
C GLY A 10 -10.21 -11.64 4.83
N VAL A 11 -11.37 -12.22 5.08
CA VAL A 11 -12.23 -11.92 6.24
C VAL A 11 -12.62 -13.21 6.94
N PHE A 12 -12.89 -13.12 8.24
CA PHE A 12 -13.38 -14.26 9.00
C PHE A 12 -14.59 -13.90 9.85
N ILE A 13 -15.41 -14.90 10.17
CA ILE A 13 -16.51 -14.77 11.11
C ILE A 13 -16.56 -16.00 12.03
N ILE A 14 -16.87 -15.75 13.30
CA ILE A 14 -17.05 -16.79 14.32
C ILE A 14 -18.52 -16.78 14.72
N THR A 15 -19.22 -17.89 14.53
CA THR A 15 -20.67 -17.97 14.83
C THR A 15 -21.03 -19.27 15.55
N THR A 16 -22.17 -19.27 16.24
CA THR A 16 -22.81 -20.49 16.75
C THR A 16 -23.55 -21.22 15.62
N LEU A 17 -24.02 -22.44 15.89
CA LEU A 17 -24.71 -23.30 14.91
C LEU A 17 -26.05 -22.71 14.42
N GLU A 18 -26.62 -21.76 15.17
CA GLU A 18 -27.95 -21.18 14.92
C GLU A 18 -28.04 -20.35 13.62
N MET A 19 -26.89 -19.95 13.06
CA MET A 19 -26.82 -19.07 11.87
C MET A 19 -26.98 -19.79 10.52
N GLY A 20 -27.28 -21.09 10.51
CA GLY A 20 -27.54 -21.85 9.28
C GLY A 20 -26.43 -21.69 8.23
N ASN A 21 -26.79 -21.51 6.95
CA ASN A 21 -25.86 -21.19 5.85
C ASN A 21 -25.73 -19.68 5.56
N ASP A 22 -26.40 -18.82 6.32
CA ASP A 22 -26.48 -17.38 6.05
C ASP A 22 -25.12 -16.67 6.18
N PHE A 23 -24.24 -17.22 7.01
CA PHE A 23 -22.87 -16.73 7.19
C PHE A 23 -22.07 -16.69 5.88
N GLN A 24 -22.34 -17.59 4.92
CA GLN A 24 -21.65 -17.60 3.63
C GLN A 24 -22.00 -16.40 2.77
N ASN A 25 -23.29 -16.02 2.75
CA ASN A 25 -23.75 -14.83 2.06
C ASN A 25 -23.24 -13.56 2.73
N ALA A 26 -23.18 -13.54 4.07
CA ALA A 26 -22.61 -12.44 4.82
C ALA A 26 -21.11 -12.27 4.53
N LEU A 27 -20.32 -13.35 4.56
CA LEU A 27 -18.89 -13.33 4.23
C LEU A 27 -18.65 -12.85 2.80
N ARG A 28 -19.40 -13.35 1.82
CA ARG A 28 -19.32 -12.88 0.43
C ARG A 28 -19.58 -11.38 0.35
N ARG A 29 -20.71 -10.91 0.90
CA ARG A 29 -21.06 -9.48 0.90
C ARG A 29 -19.97 -8.63 1.55
N LEU A 30 -19.42 -9.10 2.66
CA LEU A 30 -18.36 -8.41 3.38
C LEU A 30 -17.08 -8.29 2.54
N VAL A 31 -16.60 -9.38 1.92
CA VAL A 31 -15.41 -9.35 1.04
C VAL A 31 -15.57 -8.34 -0.08
N PHE A 32 -16.69 -8.38 -0.82
CA PHE A 32 -16.91 -7.46 -1.94
C PHE A 32 -17.13 -6.01 -1.50
N ALA A 33 -17.83 -5.79 -0.38
CA ALA A 33 -18.02 -4.44 0.16
C ALA A 33 -16.70 -3.84 0.64
N MET A 34 -15.86 -4.67 1.26
CA MET A 34 -14.54 -4.31 1.76
C MET A 34 -13.61 -3.93 0.60
N GLU A 35 -13.51 -4.78 -0.43
CA GLU A 35 -12.71 -4.49 -1.63
C GLU A 35 -13.19 -3.21 -2.34
N LYS A 36 -14.51 -3.04 -2.49
CA LYS A 36 -15.10 -1.82 -3.08
C LYS A 36 -14.73 -0.58 -2.27
N SER A 37 -14.67 -0.67 -0.95
CA SER A 37 -14.28 0.44 -0.07
C SER A 37 -12.79 0.79 -0.23
N MET A 38 -11.92 -0.22 -0.31
CA MET A 38 -10.48 -0.02 -0.51
C MET A 38 -10.17 0.60 -1.87
N ASN A 39 -10.82 0.14 -2.94
CA ASN A 39 -10.55 0.63 -4.29
C ASN A 39 -10.94 2.09 -4.52
N LYS A 40 -11.88 2.64 -3.75
CA LYS A 40 -12.26 4.07 -3.86
C LYS A 40 -11.12 5.02 -3.46
N ARG A 41 -10.23 4.58 -2.56
CA ARG A 41 -9.18 5.41 -1.95
C ARG A 41 -7.81 5.24 -2.58
N ARG A 42 -7.67 4.29 -3.50
CA ARG A 42 -6.38 3.93 -4.10
C ARG A 42 -5.92 4.97 -5.11
N LEU A 43 -4.64 5.33 -5.06
CA LEU A 43 -3.99 6.23 -6.03
C LEU A 43 -3.45 5.52 -7.28
N TRP A 44 -3.55 4.19 -7.32
CA TRP A 44 -2.95 3.30 -8.31
C TRP A 44 -3.86 2.14 -8.61
N ASN A 45 -3.63 1.44 -9.73
CA ASN A 45 -4.45 0.33 -10.16
C ASN A 45 -3.72 -1.01 -9.95
N PHE A 46 -4.48 -2.08 -9.79
CA PHE A 46 -3.95 -3.44 -9.87
C PHE A 46 -3.35 -3.68 -11.25
N THR A 47 -2.18 -4.31 -11.31
CA THR A 47 -1.75 -4.99 -12.55
C THR A 47 -2.53 -6.30 -12.65
N GLU A 48 -2.75 -6.80 -13.87
CA GLU A 48 -3.47 -8.08 -14.10
C GLU A 48 -2.81 -9.29 -13.40
N GLU A 49 -1.58 -9.13 -12.93
CA GLU A 49 -0.78 -10.16 -12.26
C GLU A 49 -1.02 -10.25 -10.74
N GLU A 50 -1.80 -9.34 -10.14
CA GLU A 50 -2.09 -9.41 -8.70
C GLU A 50 -3.06 -10.53 -8.34
N VAL A 51 -2.83 -11.17 -7.19
CA VAL A 51 -3.73 -12.18 -6.64
C VAL A 51 -5.07 -11.53 -6.31
N SER A 52 -6.09 -11.84 -7.12
CA SER A 52 -7.47 -11.41 -6.93
C SER A 52 -8.27 -12.32 -6.00
N GLU A 53 -7.70 -13.44 -5.56
CA GLU A 53 -8.38 -14.30 -4.59
C GLU A 53 -8.35 -13.67 -3.20
N ARG A 54 -9.50 -13.65 -2.53
CA ARG A 54 -9.65 -13.29 -1.11
C ARG A 54 -10.22 -14.45 -0.34
N VAL A 55 -9.64 -14.71 0.82
CA VAL A 55 -10.00 -15.81 1.70
C VAL A 55 -11.21 -15.42 2.55
N THR A 56 -12.12 -16.37 2.74
CA THR A 56 -13.19 -16.31 3.72
C THR A 56 -13.06 -17.48 4.66
N LEU A 57 -13.06 -17.20 5.96
CA LEU A 57 -12.94 -18.21 7.00
C LEU A 57 -14.15 -18.14 7.92
N HIS A 58 -14.86 -19.26 8.04
CA HIS A 58 -15.89 -19.41 9.05
C HIS A 58 -15.42 -20.38 10.13
N VAL A 59 -15.61 -20.00 11.39
CA VAL A 59 -15.34 -20.86 12.54
C VAL A 59 -16.63 -21.03 13.32
N CYS A 60 -17.12 -22.26 13.39
CA CYS A 60 -18.27 -22.58 14.24
C CYS A 60 -17.78 -22.71 15.69
N SER A 61 -18.20 -21.80 16.57
CA SER A 61 -17.77 -21.80 17.98
C SER A 61 -18.25 -23.04 18.74
N SER A 62 -19.42 -23.59 18.37
CA SER A 62 -20.02 -24.77 18.99
C SER A 62 -19.34 -26.07 18.58
N THR A 63 -19.09 -26.27 17.27
CA THR A 63 -18.55 -27.53 16.75
C THR A 63 -17.04 -27.50 16.53
N LYS A 64 -16.43 -26.31 16.64
CA LYS A 64 -15.03 -26.04 16.27
C LYS A 64 -14.69 -26.33 14.81
N LYS A 65 -15.68 -26.60 13.96
CA LYS A 65 -15.49 -26.79 12.51
C LYS A 65 -15.09 -25.47 11.87
N ILE A 66 -14.13 -25.57 10.94
CA ILE A 66 -13.60 -24.46 10.16
C ILE A 66 -13.97 -24.69 8.70
N PHE A 67 -14.53 -23.68 8.04
CA PHE A 67 -14.80 -23.68 6.61
C PHE A 67 -14.00 -22.55 5.96
N CYS A 68 -13.14 -22.91 5.00
CA CYS A 68 -12.30 -21.97 4.27
C CYS A 68 -12.69 -21.99 2.79
N ARG A 69 -12.88 -20.80 2.21
CA ARG A 69 -13.25 -20.61 0.80
C ARG A 69 -12.59 -19.38 0.23
N THR A 70 -12.34 -19.35 -1.07
CA THR A 70 -11.85 -18.17 -1.80
C THR A 70 -12.91 -17.61 -2.75
N TYR A 71 -12.85 -16.29 -2.97
CA TYR A 71 -13.61 -15.58 -3.99
C TYR A 71 -12.64 -14.79 -4.86
N ASP A 72 -12.86 -14.79 -6.17
CA ASP A 72 -12.23 -13.84 -7.06
C ASP A 72 -12.97 -12.50 -6.95
N ILE A 73 -12.30 -11.49 -6.42
CA ILE A 73 -12.90 -10.15 -6.25
C ILE A 73 -13.07 -9.38 -7.56
N HIS A 74 -12.40 -9.78 -8.64
CA HIS A 74 -12.59 -9.15 -9.95
C HIS A 74 -13.84 -9.66 -10.68
N ASP A 75 -14.36 -10.81 -10.28
CA ASP A 75 -15.64 -11.33 -10.77
C ASP A 75 -16.74 -11.19 -9.70
N PRO A 76 -17.64 -10.19 -9.81
CA PRO A 76 -18.79 -10.04 -8.90
C PRO A 76 -19.70 -11.29 -8.85
N LYS A 77 -19.65 -12.13 -9.88
CA LYS A 77 -20.39 -13.39 -9.98
C LYS A 77 -19.58 -14.59 -9.48
N SER A 78 -18.32 -14.41 -9.08
CA SER A 78 -17.43 -15.49 -8.60
C SER A 78 -18.18 -16.37 -7.61
N SER A 79 -18.19 -17.68 -7.86
CA SER A 79 -18.63 -18.66 -6.88
C SER A 79 -17.54 -18.87 -5.84
N ALA A 80 -17.93 -19.43 -4.68
CA ALA A 80 -16.98 -19.72 -3.62
C ALA A 80 -16.21 -21.00 -3.96
N LYS A 81 -14.89 -20.91 -4.07
CA LYS A 81 -14.02 -22.08 -4.29
C LYS A 81 -13.59 -22.65 -2.94
N PRO A 82 -13.70 -23.97 -2.71
CA PRO A 82 -13.16 -24.59 -1.49
C PRO A 82 -11.66 -24.33 -1.36
N ALA A 83 -11.20 -24.03 -0.15
CA ALA A 83 -9.78 -23.84 0.15
C ALA A 83 -9.39 -24.60 1.42
N ASP A 84 -8.15 -25.06 1.48
CA ASP A 84 -7.61 -25.71 2.66
C ASP A 84 -7.12 -24.67 3.66
N TRP A 85 -7.43 -24.88 4.94
CA TRP A 85 -6.77 -24.19 6.04
C TRP A 85 -5.77 -25.15 6.69
N LYS A 86 -4.48 -24.83 6.61
CA LYS A 86 -3.40 -25.62 7.23
C LYS A 86 -2.56 -24.71 8.10
N TYR A 87 -2.33 -25.13 9.34
CA TYR A 87 -1.35 -24.46 10.18
C TYR A 87 0.05 -24.81 9.69
N GLN A 88 0.87 -23.80 9.44
CA GLN A 88 2.26 -23.98 9.04
C GLN A 88 3.15 -23.30 10.08
N ASN A 89 4.04 -24.08 10.71
CA ASN A 89 5.02 -23.54 11.66
C ASN A 89 6.07 -22.71 10.91
N GLY A 90 6.42 -21.54 11.46
CA GLY A 90 7.58 -20.76 11.00
C GLY A 90 7.38 -19.89 9.75
N LEU A 91 6.15 -19.67 9.29
CA LEU A 91 5.85 -18.91 8.06
C LEU A 91 6.60 -17.57 7.93
N SER A 92 6.57 -16.74 8.99
CA SER A 92 7.16 -15.39 8.96
C SER A 92 8.70 -15.40 8.94
N THR A 93 9.34 -16.47 9.38
CA THR A 93 10.82 -16.56 9.43
C THR A 93 11.46 -16.70 8.03
N SER A 94 10.63 -17.00 7.02
CA SER A 94 11.06 -17.23 5.63
C SER A 94 10.75 -16.08 4.67
N TRP A 95 9.99 -15.07 5.10
CA TRP A 95 9.59 -13.99 4.21
C TRP A 95 10.78 -13.07 3.93
N LEU A 96 10.97 -12.75 2.66
CA LEU A 96 11.93 -11.74 2.26
C LEU A 96 11.35 -10.37 2.60
N SER A 97 12.14 -9.54 3.26
CA SER A 97 11.79 -8.16 3.53
C SER A 97 12.50 -7.23 2.55
N LEU A 98 11.80 -6.18 2.15
CA LEU A 98 12.33 -5.08 1.36
C LEU A 98 12.18 -3.81 2.18
N GLU A 99 13.20 -2.97 2.23
CA GLU A 99 13.14 -1.67 2.89
C GLU A 99 13.46 -0.56 1.90
N CYS A 100 12.76 0.56 2.00
CA CYS A 100 13.03 1.76 1.22
C CYS A 100 12.80 3.00 2.07
N THR A 101 13.53 4.08 1.80
CA THR A 101 13.17 5.42 2.28
C THR A 101 12.92 6.31 1.08
N VAL A 102 11.69 6.81 0.96
CA VAL A 102 11.30 7.74 -0.12
C VAL A 102 11.22 9.15 0.45
N HIS A 103 11.91 10.07 -0.20
CA HIS A 103 11.80 11.50 0.09
C HIS A 103 10.65 12.08 -0.73
N ILE A 104 9.75 12.76 -0.04
CA ILE A 104 8.52 13.30 -0.59
C ILE A 104 8.68 14.80 -0.69
N ASN A 105 8.34 15.34 -1.87
CA ASN A 105 8.26 16.77 -2.13
C ASN A 105 7.18 16.99 -3.21
N ILE A 106 5.92 17.02 -2.78
CA ILE A 106 4.76 17.14 -3.67
C ILE A 106 4.24 18.57 -3.58
N HIS A 107 4.29 19.28 -4.71
CA HIS A 107 3.73 20.60 -4.85
C HIS A 107 2.34 20.54 -5.49
N ILE A 108 1.33 21.04 -4.78
CA ILE A 108 -0.09 20.96 -5.16
C ILE A 108 -0.61 22.40 -5.36
N PRO A 109 -0.78 22.86 -6.61
CA PRO A 109 -1.38 24.17 -6.86
C PRO A 109 -2.88 24.15 -6.53
N LEU A 110 -3.37 25.19 -5.85
CA LEU A 110 -4.79 25.38 -5.54
C LEU A 110 -5.43 26.28 -6.60
N SER A 111 -6.44 25.76 -7.30
CA SER A 111 -7.20 26.49 -8.32
C SER A 111 -8.06 27.62 -7.73
N THR A 112 -8.19 28.74 -8.45
CA THR A 112 -8.97 29.94 -8.06
C THR A 112 -10.49 29.82 -8.19
N THR A 113 -11.02 28.73 -8.76
CA THR A 113 -12.47 28.58 -9.03
C THR A 113 -13.27 28.25 -7.75
N SER A 114 -14.34 29.01 -7.49
CA SER A 114 -15.21 28.93 -6.31
C SER A 114 -16.04 27.64 -6.26
N VAL A 115 -15.70 26.66 -5.41
CA VAL A 115 -16.63 25.77 -4.66
C VAL A 115 -15.85 25.13 -3.50
N SER A 116 -16.49 24.92 -2.35
CA SER A 116 -16.06 24.21 -1.13
C SER A 116 -15.41 22.81 -1.28
N TYR A 117 -15.23 22.28 -2.50
CA TYR A 117 -14.62 20.98 -2.80
C TYR A 117 -13.22 21.09 -3.45
N THR A 118 -12.58 22.27 -3.42
CA THR A 118 -11.31 22.50 -4.12
C THR A 118 -10.11 21.82 -3.47
N LEU A 119 -9.99 21.77 -2.14
CA LEU A 119 -8.78 21.26 -1.48
C LEU A 119 -8.64 19.74 -1.69
N GLU A 120 -9.66 18.96 -1.35
CA GLU A 120 -9.66 17.49 -1.53
C GLU A 120 -9.37 17.11 -2.99
N LYS A 121 -10.04 17.77 -3.94
CA LYS A 121 -9.83 17.51 -5.37
C LYS A 121 -8.42 17.88 -5.84
N ASN A 122 -7.91 19.06 -5.46
CA ASN A 122 -6.57 19.49 -5.84
C ASN A 122 -5.50 18.58 -5.23
N THR A 123 -5.67 18.22 -3.96
CA THR A 123 -4.82 17.25 -3.28
C THR A 123 -4.82 15.90 -3.98
N LYS A 124 -6.00 15.33 -4.23
CA LYS A 124 -6.11 14.04 -4.94
C LYS A 124 -5.41 14.09 -6.29
N ASN A 125 -5.59 15.17 -7.05
CA ASN A 125 -4.91 15.35 -8.33
C ASN A 125 -3.38 15.43 -8.18
N GLY A 126 -2.88 16.14 -7.18
CA GLY A 126 -1.46 16.23 -6.88
C GLY A 126 -0.86 14.87 -6.51
N LEU A 127 -1.56 14.12 -5.66
CA LEU A 127 -1.17 12.77 -5.26
C LEU A 127 -1.21 11.78 -6.43
N VAL A 128 -2.21 11.85 -7.31
CA VAL A 128 -2.28 11.01 -8.53
C VAL A 128 -1.11 11.30 -9.48
N ARG A 129 -0.72 12.57 -9.65
CA ARG A 129 0.45 12.92 -10.47
C ARG A 129 1.74 12.38 -9.88
N TRP A 130 1.92 12.52 -8.56
CA TRP A 130 3.07 11.97 -7.87
C TRP A 130 3.08 10.43 -7.90
N ALA A 131 1.92 9.78 -7.75
CA ALA A 131 1.79 8.33 -7.84
C ALA A 131 2.31 7.81 -9.18
N LYS A 132 1.99 8.47 -10.30
CA LYS A 132 2.53 8.14 -11.62
C LYS A 132 4.06 8.25 -11.70
N GLN A 133 4.68 9.14 -10.93
CA GLN A 133 6.16 9.23 -10.88
C GLN A 133 6.77 8.04 -10.16
N ILE A 134 6.10 7.53 -9.12
CA ILE A 134 6.51 6.32 -8.40
C ILE A 134 6.27 5.08 -9.26
N GLU A 135 5.11 4.99 -9.94
CA GLU A 135 4.79 3.89 -10.86
C GLU A 135 5.81 3.76 -11.99
N ASN A 136 6.24 4.88 -12.57
CA ASN A 136 7.25 4.94 -13.62
C ASN A 136 8.70 5.07 -13.09
N GLY A 137 8.90 4.95 -11.78
CA GLY A 137 10.22 5.04 -11.17
C GLY A 137 11.09 3.82 -11.49
N VAL A 138 12.41 4.01 -11.49
CA VAL A 138 13.39 2.92 -11.57
C VAL A 138 13.71 2.43 -10.16
N TYR A 139 13.64 1.13 -9.97
CA TYR A 139 13.86 0.48 -8.68
C TYR A 139 15.20 -0.23 -8.68
N LEU A 140 16.10 0.17 -7.77
CA LEU A 140 17.37 -0.49 -7.55
C LEU A 140 17.25 -1.37 -6.32
N ILE A 141 17.46 -2.67 -6.49
CA ILE A 141 17.46 -3.66 -5.42
C ILE A 141 18.91 -3.98 -5.10
N ASN A 142 19.33 -3.71 -3.87
CA ASN A 142 20.73 -3.74 -3.43
C ASN A 142 21.66 -2.94 -4.37
N GLY A 143 21.17 -1.80 -4.86
CA GLY A 143 21.93 -0.90 -5.74
C GLY A 143 22.00 -1.31 -7.21
N GLN A 144 21.28 -2.35 -7.64
CA GLN A 144 21.25 -2.80 -9.03
C GLN A 144 19.84 -2.78 -9.62
N VAL A 145 19.72 -2.37 -10.88
CA VAL A 145 18.51 -2.60 -11.68
C VAL A 145 18.62 -4.01 -12.24
N LYS A 146 17.59 -4.83 -11.98
CA LYS A 146 17.50 -6.21 -12.47
C LYS A 146 16.31 -6.32 -13.43
N ASP A 147 16.36 -7.30 -14.31
CA ASP A 147 15.23 -7.65 -15.18
C ASP A 147 14.03 -8.10 -14.34
N GLU A 148 12.82 -7.75 -14.77
CA GLU A 148 11.58 -7.95 -14.02
C GLU A 148 11.25 -9.44 -13.78
N ASP A 149 11.65 -10.32 -14.71
CA ASP A 149 11.38 -11.74 -14.66
C ASP A 149 12.46 -12.56 -13.95
N CYS A 150 13.61 -11.95 -13.62
CA CYS A 150 14.67 -12.60 -12.88
C CYS A 150 14.24 -13.00 -11.45
N ASP A 151 14.83 -14.10 -10.97
CA ASP A 151 14.67 -14.52 -9.59
C ASP A 151 15.37 -13.50 -8.66
N LEU A 152 14.66 -13.07 -7.61
CA LEU A 152 15.20 -12.09 -6.66
C LEU A 152 16.44 -12.62 -5.92
N LEU A 153 16.51 -13.94 -5.75
CA LEU A 153 17.56 -14.69 -5.04
C LEU A 153 18.65 -15.26 -5.97
N GLU A 154 18.63 -14.93 -7.26
CA GLU A 154 19.60 -15.46 -8.22
C GLU A 154 21.04 -15.07 -7.84
N GLY A 155 21.96 -16.05 -7.81
CA GLY A 155 23.36 -15.86 -7.45
C GLY A 155 23.73 -16.04 -5.96
N GLN A 156 22.76 -16.21 -5.05
CA GLN A 156 23.07 -16.64 -3.69
C GLN A 156 23.41 -18.15 -3.67
N LYS A 157 24.71 -18.47 -3.73
CA LYS A 157 25.20 -19.83 -3.46
C LYS A 157 24.64 -20.29 -2.11
N LYS A 158 23.75 -21.28 -2.12
CA LYS A 158 23.41 -22.06 -0.92
C LYS A 158 24.71 -22.62 -0.38
N SER A 159 25.21 -22.08 0.73
CA SER A 159 26.42 -22.60 1.36
C SER A 159 26.12 -24.04 1.78
N SER A 160 26.77 -24.99 1.13
CA SER A 160 26.65 -26.41 1.43
C SER A 160 27.43 -26.70 2.71
N ARG A 161 26.82 -26.49 3.88
CA ARG A 161 27.14 -27.16 5.15
C ARG A 161 26.31 -26.57 6.30
N GLY A 162 25.45 -27.42 6.88
CA GLY A 162 25.06 -27.39 8.30
C GLY A 162 24.13 -26.27 8.78
N ASN A 163 22.96 -26.66 9.28
CA ASN A 163 21.96 -25.86 9.99
C ASN A 163 21.33 -24.69 9.22
N VAL A 164 20.11 -24.92 8.73
CA VAL A 164 19.19 -23.91 8.20
C VAL A 164 18.73 -23.01 9.35
N GLN A 165 19.53 -22.02 9.72
CA GLN A 165 19.00 -20.82 10.34
C GLN A 165 18.22 -20.08 9.26
N ALA A 166 16.94 -19.82 9.52
CA ALA A 166 16.07 -19.02 8.68
C ALA A 166 16.63 -17.59 8.62
N THR A 167 17.53 -17.33 7.66
CA THR A 167 18.05 -15.99 7.43
C THR A 167 16.96 -15.19 6.75
N SER A 168 16.26 -14.36 7.52
CA SER A 168 15.40 -13.32 6.98
C SER A 168 16.25 -12.42 6.09
N HIS A 169 16.08 -12.54 4.78
CA HIS A 169 16.81 -11.72 3.83
C HIS A 169 16.12 -10.37 3.71
N CYS A 170 16.85 -9.32 4.12
CA CYS A 170 16.43 -7.94 3.95
C CYS A 170 17.13 -7.34 2.73
N PHE A 171 16.36 -6.76 1.83
CA PHE A 171 16.83 -6.10 0.62
C PHE A 171 16.69 -4.58 0.76
N ASP A 172 17.75 -3.84 0.46
CA ASP A 172 17.71 -2.38 0.38
C ASP A 172 17.18 -1.97 -1.00
N VAL A 173 16.11 -1.18 -1.03
CA VAL A 173 15.48 -0.71 -2.26
C VAL A 173 15.61 0.81 -2.35
N LYS A 174 16.13 1.28 -3.48
CA LYS A 174 16.19 2.70 -3.81
C LYS A 174 15.29 2.99 -5.01
N VAL A 175 14.47 4.03 -4.86
CA VAL A 175 13.55 4.48 -5.91
C VAL A 175 14.12 5.73 -6.55
N LEU A 176 14.38 5.66 -7.84
CA LEU A 176 14.72 6.82 -8.67
C LEU A 176 13.49 7.21 -9.45
N THR A 177 12.86 8.32 -9.06
CA THR A 177 11.80 8.90 -9.87
C THR A 177 12.43 9.71 -11.00
N HIS A 178 11.94 9.53 -12.23
CA HIS A 178 12.31 10.43 -13.30
C HIS A 178 11.86 11.85 -12.92
N LEU A 179 12.80 12.79 -12.86
CA LEU A 179 12.45 14.20 -13.05
C LEU A 179 11.68 14.26 -14.36
N LEU A 180 10.52 14.93 -14.38
CA LEU A 180 9.66 15.12 -15.57
C LEU A 180 10.35 15.97 -16.67
N LEU A 181 11.58 15.62 -17.03
CA LEU A 181 12.26 16.04 -18.23
C LEU A 181 11.77 15.10 -19.33
N ASN A 182 10.66 15.47 -19.97
CA ASN A 182 10.31 14.88 -21.25
C ASN A 182 11.53 15.06 -22.17
N SER A 183 12.21 13.98 -22.52
CA SER A 183 13.45 14.00 -23.31
C SER A 183 13.28 14.63 -24.70
N ASP A 184 12.04 14.77 -25.17
CA ASP A 184 11.69 15.26 -26.51
C ASP A 184 11.00 16.64 -26.55
N ARG A 185 10.86 17.34 -25.41
CA ARG A 185 10.23 18.66 -25.39
C ARG A 185 11.12 19.69 -24.72
N ARG A 186 11.48 20.74 -25.48
CA ARG A 186 12.02 22.00 -24.95
C ARG A 186 11.16 22.42 -23.76
N SER A 187 11.75 22.49 -22.56
CA SER A 187 11.02 22.86 -21.35
C SER A 187 10.46 24.27 -21.49
N THR A 188 9.19 24.36 -21.85
CA THR A 188 8.44 25.61 -21.83
C THR A 188 7.87 25.79 -20.42
N ALA A 189 8.27 26.86 -19.73
CA ALA A 189 7.68 27.20 -18.45
C ALA A 189 6.17 27.44 -18.65
N THR A 190 5.34 26.63 -17.99
CA THR A 190 3.88 26.82 -18.00
C THR A 190 3.47 27.63 -16.78
N VAL A 191 2.79 28.74 -16.99
CA VAL A 191 2.22 29.55 -15.91
C VAL A 191 0.81 29.06 -15.61
N GLN A 192 0.55 28.71 -14.35
CA GLN A 192 -0.79 28.36 -13.87
C GLN A 192 -1.24 29.41 -12.84
N ILE A 193 -2.40 30.03 -13.07
CA ILE A 193 -3.02 30.93 -12.10
C ILE A 193 -3.56 30.09 -10.93
N CYS A 194 -3.10 30.40 -9.71
CA CYS A 194 -3.45 29.67 -8.50
C CYS A 194 -3.85 30.66 -7.39
N SER A 195 -4.80 30.27 -6.54
CA SER A 195 -5.16 31.03 -5.33
C SER A 195 -4.18 30.77 -4.19
N GLY A 196 -3.41 29.67 -4.27
CA GLY A 196 -2.43 29.26 -3.29
C GLY A 196 -1.76 27.95 -3.70
N SER A 197 -0.97 27.36 -2.79
CA SER A 197 -0.38 26.04 -2.99
C SER A 197 -0.24 25.30 -1.65
N VAL A 198 -0.27 23.97 -1.73
CA VAL A 198 0.10 23.07 -0.63
C VAL A 198 1.41 22.39 -1.01
N ASN A 199 2.35 22.34 -0.06
CA ASN A 199 3.62 21.65 -0.22
C ASN A 199 3.72 20.54 0.81
N LEU A 200 3.70 19.29 0.34
CA LEU A 200 3.90 18.12 1.18
C LEU A 200 5.37 17.72 1.10
N LYS A 201 6.07 17.80 2.23
CA LYS A 201 7.49 17.46 2.33
C LYS A 201 7.73 16.51 3.48
N GLY A 202 8.65 15.58 3.29
CA GLY A 202 9.07 14.67 4.35
C GLY A 202 9.78 13.44 3.81
N ALA A 203 10.00 12.46 4.68
CA ALA A 203 10.49 11.15 4.29
C ALA A 203 9.53 10.08 4.83
N VAL A 204 9.34 9.03 4.05
CA VAL A 204 8.57 7.86 4.44
C VAL A 204 9.46 6.64 4.33
N LYS A 205 9.60 5.92 5.45
CA LYS A 205 10.21 4.60 5.47
C LYS A 205 9.14 3.57 5.12
N CYS A 206 9.41 2.81 4.08
CA CYS A 206 8.56 1.77 3.53
C CYS A 206 9.19 0.40 3.80
N ARG A 207 8.35 -0.58 4.10
CA ARG A 207 8.76 -1.98 4.28
C ARG A 207 7.72 -2.90 3.65
N ALA A 208 8.17 -3.74 2.73
CA ALA A 208 7.33 -4.75 2.09
C ALA A 208 7.84 -6.16 2.39
N TYR A 209 6.93 -7.14 2.39
CA TYR A 209 7.26 -8.56 2.55
C TYR A 209 6.76 -9.33 1.32
N ILE A 210 7.60 -10.21 0.80
CA ILE A 210 7.22 -11.09 -0.31
C ILE A 210 6.93 -12.49 0.22
N HIS A 211 5.72 -12.96 -0.08
CA HIS A 211 5.29 -14.32 0.21
C HIS A 211 5.18 -15.11 -1.09
N SER A 212 6.33 -15.55 -1.60
CA SER A 212 6.44 -16.41 -2.79
C SER A 212 7.59 -17.40 -2.59
N SER A 213 7.41 -18.64 -3.06
CA SER A 213 8.47 -19.66 -3.05
C SER A 213 9.56 -19.39 -4.09
N LYS A 214 9.26 -18.59 -5.12
CA LYS A 214 10.17 -18.11 -6.15
C LYS A 214 9.89 -16.63 -6.41
N PRO A 215 10.34 -15.75 -5.50
CA PRO A 215 10.05 -14.33 -5.61
C PRO A 215 10.82 -13.74 -6.79
N LYS A 216 10.09 -13.09 -7.69
CA LYS A 216 10.68 -12.37 -8.83
C LYS A 216 10.95 -10.91 -8.49
N VAL A 217 11.78 -10.27 -9.30
CA VAL A 217 12.04 -8.82 -9.20
C VAL A 217 10.74 -8.02 -9.34
N LYS A 218 9.85 -8.39 -10.28
CA LYS A 218 8.55 -7.73 -10.43
C LYS A 218 7.68 -7.76 -9.17
N ASP A 219 7.64 -8.89 -8.45
CA ASP A 219 6.89 -9.02 -7.20
C ASP A 219 7.43 -8.06 -6.13
N ALA A 220 8.74 -7.92 -6.06
CA ALA A 220 9.43 -7.03 -5.13
C ALA A 220 9.13 -5.56 -5.42
N VAL A 221 9.26 -5.16 -6.68
CA VAL A 221 8.98 -3.81 -7.14
C VAL A 221 7.52 -3.45 -6.90
N GLN A 222 6.60 -4.35 -7.22
CA GLN A 222 5.17 -4.14 -7.02
C GLN A 222 4.80 -4.02 -5.53
N ALA A 223 5.35 -4.90 -4.68
CA ALA A 223 5.12 -4.82 -3.24
C ALA A 223 5.63 -3.50 -2.65
N MET A 224 6.76 -2.98 -3.16
CA MET A 224 7.31 -1.70 -2.75
C MET A 224 6.49 -0.51 -3.27
N LYS A 225 6.07 -0.53 -4.55
CA LYS A 225 5.14 0.47 -5.13
C LYS A 225 3.88 0.59 -4.27
N ARG A 226 3.26 -0.54 -3.93
CA ARG A 226 2.08 -0.60 -3.07
C ARG A 226 2.31 0.09 -1.73
N ASP A 227 3.35 -0.29 -1.01
CA ASP A 227 3.62 0.21 0.33
C ASP A 227 3.89 1.74 0.32
N ILE A 228 4.69 2.21 -0.64
CA ILE A 228 4.95 3.65 -0.83
C ILE A 228 3.65 4.41 -1.10
N LEU A 229 2.89 3.99 -2.09
CA LEU A 229 1.71 4.71 -2.57
C LEU A 229 0.62 4.77 -1.51
N ASN A 230 0.31 3.64 -0.89
CA ASN A 230 -0.72 3.57 0.15
C ASN A 230 -0.29 4.33 1.41
N THR A 231 0.96 4.18 1.85
CA THR A 231 1.43 4.86 3.06
C THR A 231 1.36 6.38 2.90
N VAL A 232 1.74 6.90 1.72
CA VAL A 232 1.65 8.33 1.45
C VAL A 232 0.19 8.78 1.30
N ALA A 233 -0.64 8.01 0.60
CA ALA A 233 -2.07 8.32 0.46
C ALA A 233 -2.77 8.45 1.82
N ASP A 234 -2.64 7.43 2.67
CA ASP A 234 -3.29 7.38 3.98
C ASP A 234 -2.80 8.50 4.90
N ARG A 235 -1.49 8.78 4.90
CA ARG A 235 -0.91 9.88 5.69
C ARG A 235 -1.43 11.24 5.23
N CYS A 236 -1.61 11.39 3.93
CA CYS A 236 -2.20 12.59 3.36
C CYS A 236 -3.67 12.69 3.75
N GLU A 237 -4.46 11.63 3.62
CA GLU A 237 -5.88 11.59 4.02
C GLU A 237 -6.03 12.06 5.47
N ILE A 238 -5.28 11.47 6.40
CA ILE A 238 -5.28 11.86 7.82
C ILE A 238 -4.90 13.34 8.00
N LEU A 239 -3.85 13.80 7.33
CA LEU A 239 -3.41 15.20 7.43
C LEU A 239 -4.47 16.18 6.91
N PHE A 240 -5.12 15.85 5.79
CA PHE A 240 -6.12 16.73 5.19
C PHE A 240 -7.45 16.68 5.94
N GLU A 241 -7.86 15.52 6.47
CA GLU A 241 -9.00 15.41 7.37
C GLU A 241 -8.79 16.28 8.62
N ASP A 242 -7.61 16.21 9.26
CA ASP A 242 -7.29 17.03 10.42
C ASP A 242 -7.31 18.54 10.10
N LEU A 243 -6.77 18.93 8.95
CA LEU A 243 -6.81 20.33 8.49
C LEU A 243 -8.23 20.83 8.27
N LEU A 244 -9.14 19.99 7.74
CA LEU A 244 -10.54 20.33 7.53
C LEU A 244 -11.32 20.41 8.84
N LEU A 245 -11.03 19.52 9.79
CA LEU A 245 -11.69 19.51 11.11
C LEU A 245 -11.23 20.67 12.02
N ASN A 246 -9.98 21.12 11.85
CA ASN A 246 -9.35 22.16 12.67
C ASN A 246 -9.40 23.57 12.02
N GLU A 247 -10.31 23.84 11.09
CA GLU A 247 -10.47 25.16 10.47
C GLU A 247 -10.67 26.27 11.53
N VAL A 248 -9.59 26.98 11.85
CA VAL A 248 -9.61 28.23 12.63
C VAL A 248 -10.13 29.35 11.73
N PRO A 249 -11.06 30.23 12.18
CA PRO A 249 -11.70 31.23 11.33
C PRO A 249 -10.72 32.05 10.50
N GLU A 250 -11.11 32.25 9.24
CA GLU A 250 -10.40 32.63 7.99
C GLU A 250 -9.30 33.72 8.03
N LYS A 251 -8.99 34.35 9.16
CA LYS A 251 -8.07 35.49 9.23
C LYS A 251 -6.60 35.15 9.54
N LYS A 252 -6.21 33.87 9.61
CA LYS A 252 -4.80 33.47 9.90
C LYS A 252 -4.13 32.53 8.90
N ILE A 253 -4.74 32.27 7.74
CA ILE A 253 -4.19 31.30 6.78
C ILE A 253 -3.05 31.89 5.92
N LEU A 254 -2.90 33.22 5.86
CA LEU A 254 -2.00 33.87 4.91
C LEU A 254 -0.48 33.65 5.17
N LYS A 255 -0.07 33.12 6.32
CA LYS A 255 1.34 32.76 6.60
C LYS A 255 1.49 31.61 7.61
N LYS A 256 0.82 30.48 7.40
CA LYS A 256 1.18 29.25 8.14
C LYS A 256 1.89 28.27 7.21
N SER A 257 3.20 28.15 7.35
CA SER A 257 3.93 26.96 6.94
C SER A 257 3.59 25.85 7.94
N PHE A 258 2.66 24.97 7.59
CA PHE A 258 2.50 23.72 8.34
C PHE A 258 3.66 22.79 7.95
N THR A 259 4.68 22.76 8.79
CA THR A 259 5.71 21.72 8.77
C THR A 259 5.21 20.57 9.64
N SER A 260 4.26 19.79 9.11
CA SER A 260 4.03 18.44 9.66
C SER A 260 5.07 17.55 8.99
N SER A 261 6.05 17.08 9.77
CA SER A 261 6.96 16.08 9.25
C SER A 261 6.25 14.73 9.27
N LEU A 262 6.24 14.03 8.15
CA LEU A 262 5.83 12.63 8.10
C LEU A 262 6.65 11.75 9.08
N THR A 263 7.77 12.21 9.62
CA THR A 263 8.53 11.48 10.63
C THR A 263 7.93 11.50 12.04
N GLU A 264 6.99 12.40 12.36
CA GLU A 264 6.49 12.58 13.75
C GLU A 264 5.54 11.46 14.25
N PHE A 265 5.17 10.50 13.40
CA PHE A 265 4.37 9.34 13.81
C PHE A 265 5.21 8.10 14.20
N LEU A 266 6.49 8.27 14.56
CA LEU A 266 7.39 7.19 14.96
C LEU A 266 7.62 7.15 16.48
N SER A 267 7.07 6.10 17.11
CA SER A 267 7.39 5.50 18.43
C SER A 267 6.84 6.21 19.69
N PRO A 268 6.28 5.45 20.66
CA PRO A 268 7.05 4.47 21.42
C PRO A 268 6.40 3.08 21.48
N PHE A 269 7.03 2.10 20.84
CA PHE A 269 7.06 0.75 21.39
C PHE A 269 8.54 0.41 21.54
N ARG A 270 9.05 0.72 22.73
CA ARG A 270 10.26 0.11 23.27
C ARG A 270 9.88 -1.32 23.65
N ASP A 271 10.71 -2.27 23.25
CA ASP A 271 10.55 -3.69 23.56
C ASP A 271 10.38 -3.93 25.07
N PRO A 272 9.55 -4.91 25.48
CA PRO A 272 9.65 -5.49 26.81
C PRO A 272 10.81 -6.51 26.82
N LEU A 273 11.71 -6.35 27.79
CA LEU A 273 12.48 -7.46 28.36
C LEU A 273 11.54 -8.40 29.11
#